data_AF-A0A5C4TPH6-F1
#
_entry.id   AF-A0A5C4TPH6-F1
#
_cell.length_a   1.000
_cell.length_b   1.000
_cell.length_c   1.000
_cell.angle_alpha   90.00
_cell.angle_beta   90.00
_cell.angle_gamma   90.00
#
_symmetry.space_group_name_H-M   'P 1'
#
loop_
_entity.id
_entity.type
_entity.pdbx_description
1 polymer ?
#
loop_
_entity_poly.entity_id
_entity_poly.type
_entity_poly.pdbx_seq_one_letter_code
_entity_poly.pdbx_strand_id
1 'polypeptide(L)'
;MKYYSGLDISLKETFISIVDEKGKIVKEEVVASESSAIAEFLLSQSREYESIKVQEAIKDLDKVSKDSIEALVCSLEIIEESIKKLDKILSEKGKKDEVCKLLTTVPGVGIIV
;
A
#
# COMPACT_ATOMS: atom_id res chain seq x y z
N MET A 1 20.60 -14.44 12.49
CA MET A 1 19.56 -15.30 11.90
C MET A 1 18.71 -14.42 11.01
N LYS A 2 18.45 -14.83 9.77
CA LYS A 2 17.68 -14.04 8.80
C LYS A 2 16.17 -14.30 8.97
N TYR A 3 15.38 -13.25 8.77
CA TYR A 3 13.92 -13.33 8.75
C TYR A 3 13.40 -12.64 7.50
N TYR A 4 12.30 -13.16 6.97
CA TYR A 4 11.61 -12.62 5.79
C TYR A 4 10.18 -12.29 6.16
N SER A 5 9.64 -11.21 5.57
CA SER A 5 8.24 -10.82 5.74
C SER A 5 7.50 -10.96 4.41
N GLY A 6 6.45 -11.78 4.38
CA GLY A 6 5.46 -11.79 3.31
C GLY A 6 4.36 -10.77 3.63
N LEU A 7 4.03 -9.91 2.67
CA LEU A 7 2.94 -8.94 2.76
C LEU A 7 1.87 -9.28 1.73
N ASP A 8 0.70 -9.67 2.20
CA ASP A 8 -0.51 -9.78 1.38
C ASP A 8 -1.35 -8.51 1.58
N ILE A 9 -1.19 -7.57 0.64
CA ILE A 9 -1.71 -6.21 0.74
C ILE A 9 -3.11 -6.14 0.13
N SER A 10 -4.10 -5.74 0.92
CA SER A 10 -5.47 -5.44 0.46
C SER A 10 -5.82 -3.95 0.68
N LEU A 11 -7.07 -3.56 0.42
CA LEU A 11 -7.51 -2.16 0.52
C LEU A 11 -7.61 -1.62 1.96
N LYS A 12 -7.90 -2.48 2.94
CA LYS A 12 -8.16 -2.06 4.33
C LYS A 12 -7.17 -2.65 5.31
N GLU A 13 -6.90 -3.93 5.15
CA GLU A 13 -6.06 -4.69 6.06
C GLU A 13 -5.04 -5.50 5.27
N THR A 14 -3.80 -5.50 5.75
CA THR A 14 -2.68 -6.23 5.17
C THR A 14 -2.34 -7.38 6.10
N PHE A 15 -2.27 -8.59 5.55
CA PHE A 15 -1.80 -9.75 6.28
C PHE A 15 -0.27 -9.83 6.17
N ILE A 16 0.39 -9.91 7.31
CA ILE A 16 1.85 -9.96 7.42
C ILE A 16 2.25 -11.31 8.00
N SER A 17 3.12 -12.03 7.30
CA SER A 17 3.72 -13.29 7.78
C SER A 17 5.23 -13.15 7.89
N ILE A 18 5.80 -13.50 9.03
CA ILE A 18 7.25 -13.50 9.26
C ILE A 18 7.72 -14.94 9.31
N VAL A 19 8.68 -15.27 8.47
CA VAL A 19 9.28 -16.61 8.38
C VAL A 19 10.77 -16.57 8.68
N ASP A 20 11.30 -17.64 9.27
CA ASP A 20 12.75 -17.84 9.41
C ASP A 20 13.39 -18.34 8.09
N GLU A 21 14.70 -18.51 8.10
CA GLU A 21 15.47 -19.02 6.94
C GLU A 21 15.08 -20.44 6.48
N LYS A 22 14.35 -21.20 7.30
CA LYS A 22 13.86 -22.54 6.97
C LYS A 22 12.41 -22.51 6.45
N GLY A 23 11.83 -21.31 6.30
CA GLY A 23 10.45 -21.11 5.88
C GLY A 23 9.43 -21.39 6.99
N LYS A 24 9.86 -21.52 8.25
CA LYS A 24 8.91 -21.70 9.36
C LYS A 24 8.31 -20.36 9.72
N ILE A 25 6.99 -20.32 9.83
CA ILE A 25 6.25 -19.15 10.32
C ILE A 25 6.60 -18.92 11.80
N VAL A 26 7.09 -17.71 12.07
CA VAL A 26 7.50 -17.23 13.39
C VAL A 26 6.45 -16.30 13.98
N LYS A 27 5.75 -15.55 13.12
CA LYS A 27 4.71 -14.60 13.52
C LYS A 27 3.79 -14.31 12.35
N GLU A 28 2.51 -14.08 12.65
CA GLU A 28 1.51 -13.55 11.73
C GLU A 28 0.75 -12.42 12.41
N GLU A 29 0.32 -11.44 11.63
CA GLU A 29 -0.51 -10.33 12.11
C GLU A 29 -1.34 -9.73 10.97
N VAL A 30 -2.50 -9.18 11.34
CA VAL A 30 -3.31 -8.34 10.45
C VAL A 30 -3.19 -6.90 10.93
N VAL A 31 -2.76 -6.01 10.05
CA VAL A 31 -2.64 -4.58 10.34
C VAL A 31 -3.42 -3.77 9.31
N ALA A 32 -3.71 -2.50 9.61
CA ALA A 32 -4.26 -1.61 8.60
C ALA A 32 -3.32 -1.54 7.37
N SER A 33 -3.87 -1.44 6.17
CA SER A 33 -3.12 -1.29 4.90
C SER A 33 -2.54 0.11 4.72
N GLU A 34 -2.00 0.65 5.79
CA GLU A 34 -1.32 1.94 5.87
C GLU A 34 0.18 1.68 6.01
N SER A 35 0.99 2.43 5.27
CA SER A 35 2.46 2.27 5.28
C SER A 35 3.04 2.43 6.69
N SER A 36 2.48 3.34 7.50
CA SER A 36 2.86 3.56 8.89
C SER A 36 2.54 2.36 9.79
N ALA A 37 1.35 1.77 9.67
CA ALA A 37 0.93 0.63 10.49
C ALA A 37 1.78 -0.62 10.19
N ILE A 38 2.04 -0.87 8.90
CA ILE A 38 2.94 -1.95 8.46
C ILE A 38 4.35 -1.71 9.00
N ALA A 39 4.87 -0.48 8.91
CA ALA A 39 6.20 -0.14 9.39
C ALA A 39 6.32 -0.27 10.92
N GLU A 40 5.36 0.24 11.69
CA GLU A 40 5.33 0.11 13.16
C GLU A 40 5.33 -1.36 13.58
N PHE A 41 4.49 -2.18 12.94
CA PHE A 41 4.46 -3.61 13.21
C PHE A 41 5.82 -4.25 12.95
N LEU A 42 6.41 -4.04 11.77
CA LEU A 42 7.70 -4.65 11.42
C LEU A 42 8.82 -4.20 12.37
N LEU A 43 8.90 -2.90 12.68
CA LEU A 43 9.89 -2.34 13.60
C LEU A 43 9.73 -2.86 15.03
N SER A 44 8.50 -3.09 15.50
CA SER A 44 8.23 -3.61 16.85
C SER A 44 8.79 -5.02 17.09
N GLN A 45 9.02 -5.79 16.03
CA GLN A 45 9.49 -7.17 16.16
C GLN A 45 10.97 -7.27 16.56
N SER A 46 11.73 -6.17 16.58
CA SER A 46 13.17 -6.14 16.90
C SER A 46 13.99 -7.15 16.09
N ARG A 47 13.64 -7.33 14.82
CA ARG A 47 14.29 -8.27 13.89
C ARG A 47 14.96 -7.49 12.76
N GLU A 48 16.09 -8.02 12.30
CA GLU A 48 16.70 -7.56 11.05
C GLU A 48 16.00 -8.22 9.87
N TYR A 49 15.40 -7.39 9.01
CA TYR A 49 14.76 -7.83 7.77
C TYR A 49 15.68 -7.51 6.59
N GLU A 50 15.90 -8.50 5.73
CA GLU A 50 16.60 -8.28 4.47
C GLU A 50 15.57 -7.73 3.46
N SER A 51 15.49 -6.41 3.31
CA SER A 51 14.64 -5.79 2.30
C SER A 51 15.31 -5.94 0.93
N ILE A 52 14.70 -6.67 0.00
CA ILE A 52 15.00 -6.45 -1.42
C ILE A 52 14.32 -5.12 -1.76
N LYS A 53 15.07 -4.03 -1.69
CA LYS A 53 14.56 -2.75 -2.16
C LYS A 53 14.41 -2.87 -3.68
N VAL A 54 13.25 -2.53 -4.23
CA VAL A 54 13.09 -2.39 -5.68
C VAL A 54 14.19 -1.49 -6.26
N GLN A 55 14.58 -0.45 -5.50
CA GLN A 55 15.71 0.42 -5.81
C GLN A 55 17.07 -0.28 -5.89
N GLU A 56 17.28 -1.36 -5.13
CA GLU A 56 18.49 -2.18 -5.24
C GLU A 56 18.42 -3.15 -6.41
N ALA A 57 17.24 -3.71 -6.71
CA ALA A 57 17.05 -4.56 -7.88
C ALA A 57 17.28 -3.80 -9.20
N ILE A 58 17.06 -2.49 -9.21
CA ILE A 58 17.32 -1.63 -10.38
C ILE A 58 18.75 -1.06 -10.43
N LYS A 59 19.62 -1.32 -9.43
CA LYS A 59 20.97 -0.71 -9.37
C LYS A 59 21.86 -1.07 -10.56
N ASP A 60 21.70 -2.24 -11.15
CA ASP A 60 22.55 -2.71 -12.24
C ASP A 60 21.98 -2.44 -13.64
N LEU A 61 20.81 -1.79 -13.73
CA LEU A 61 20.25 -1.37 -15.00
C LEU A 61 21.08 -0.25 -15.65
N ASP A 62 21.06 -0.21 -16.98
CA ASP A 62 21.68 0.88 -17.74
C ASP A 62 20.96 2.21 -17.46
N LYS A 63 21.63 3.32 -17.76
CA LYS A 63 21.14 4.67 -17.46
C LYS A 63 19.79 4.95 -18.11
N VAL A 64 19.56 4.50 -19.34
CA VAL A 64 18.32 4.79 -20.08
C VAL A 64 17.15 4.06 -19.41
N SER A 65 17.33 2.80 -19.01
CA SER A 65 16.31 2.03 -18.30
C SER A 65 15.96 2.63 -16.95
N LYS A 66 16.96 3.07 -16.17
CA LYS A 66 16.73 3.73 -14.86
C LYS A 66 15.97 5.04 -15.02
N ASP A 67 16.44 5.94 -15.89
CA ASP A 67 15.82 7.24 -16.13
C ASP A 67 14.35 7.05 -16.60
N SER A 68 14.10 6.01 -17.39
CA SER A 68 12.74 5.68 -17.87
C SER A 68 11.83 5.18 -16.74
N ILE A 69 12.33 4.28 -15.87
CA ILE A 69 11.56 3.78 -14.72
C ILE A 69 11.25 4.93 -13.75
N GLU A 70 12.24 5.78 -13.44
CA GLU A 70 12.03 6.93 -12.57
C GLU A 70 10.98 7.90 -13.14
N ALA A 71 11.02 8.17 -14.45
CA ALA A 71 10.02 9.01 -15.12
C ALA A 71 8.60 8.40 -15.04
N LEU A 72 8.47 7.08 -15.18
CA LEU A 72 7.19 6.38 -15.05
C LEU A 72 6.66 6.42 -13.62
N VAL A 73 7.52 6.19 -12.63
CA VAL A 73 7.16 6.29 -11.20
C VAL A 73 6.69 7.71 -10.88
N CYS A 74 7.44 8.73 -11.29
CA CYS A 74 7.05 10.13 -11.09
C CYS A 74 5.72 10.45 -11.76
N SER A 75 5.48 9.93 -12.96
CA SER A 75 4.20 10.12 -13.67
C SER A 75 3.04 9.46 -12.92
N LEU A 76 3.25 8.26 -12.38
CA LEU A 76 2.24 7.57 -11.57
C LEU A 76 1.91 8.33 -10.28
N GLU A 77 2.90 8.87 -9.58
CA GLU A 77 2.68 9.69 -8.37
C GLU A 77 1.76 10.89 -8.66
N ILE A 78 1.99 11.59 -9.78
CA ILE A 78 1.16 12.72 -10.18
C ILE A 78 -0.28 12.29 -10.52
N ILE A 79 -0.43 11.14 -11.19
CA ILE A 79 -1.76 10.59 -11.51
C ILE A 79 -2.48 10.20 -10.21
N GLU A 80 -1.81 9.54 -9.27
CA GLU A 80 -2.39 9.19 -7.97
C GLU A 80 -2.85 10.43 -7.19
N GLU A 81 -2.04 11.51 -7.16
CA GLU A 81 -2.47 12.76 -6.54
C GLU A 81 -3.70 13.36 -7.22
N SER A 82 -3.76 13.27 -8.55
CA SER A 82 -4.89 13.78 -9.32
C SER A 82 -6.16 12.98 -9.03
N ILE A 83 -6.06 11.66 -8.93
CA ILE A 83 -7.15 10.77 -8.51
C ILE A 83 -7.63 11.15 -7.11
N LYS A 84 -6.72 11.27 -6.11
CA LYS A 84 -7.07 11.70 -4.75
C LYS A 84 -7.81 13.05 -4.70
N LYS A 85 -7.39 14.01 -5.53
CA LYS A 85 -8.07 15.32 -5.63
C LYS A 85 -9.48 15.16 -6.21
N LEU A 86 -9.64 14.35 -7.26
CA LEU A 86 -10.94 14.07 -7.86
C LEU A 86 -11.87 13.33 -6.88
N ASP A 87 -11.36 12.32 -6.17
CA ASP A 87 -12.12 11.58 -5.16
C ASP A 87 -12.61 12.51 -4.05
N LYS A 88 -11.77 13.45 -3.59
CA LYS A 88 -12.19 14.47 -2.62
C LYS A 88 -13.34 15.34 -3.16
N ILE A 89 -13.23 15.82 -4.40
CA ILE A 89 -14.28 16.64 -5.03
C ILE A 89 -15.59 15.85 -5.17
N LEU A 90 -15.51 14.60 -5.64
CA LEU A 90 -16.66 13.72 -5.81
C LEU A 90 -17.30 13.38 -4.46
N SER A 91 -16.50 13.09 -3.44
CA SER A 91 -16.97 12.81 -2.09
C SER A 91 -17.70 14.02 -1.49
N GLU A 92 -17.16 15.23 -1.64
CA GLU A 92 -17.79 16.47 -1.16
C GLU A 92 -19.11 16.76 -1.89
N LYS A 93 -19.19 16.50 -3.19
CA LYS A 93 -20.43 16.64 -3.97
C LYS A 93 -21.46 15.58 -3.58
N GLY A 94 -21.07 14.31 -3.51
CA GLY A 94 -21.94 13.20 -3.14
C GLY A 94 -22.55 13.37 -1.74
N LYS A 95 -21.79 13.91 -0.79
CA LYS A 95 -22.30 14.23 0.56
C LYS A 95 -23.40 15.30 0.57
N LYS A 96 -23.50 16.15 -0.46
CA LYS A 96 -24.50 17.23 -0.57
C LYS A 96 -25.70 16.83 -1.43
N ASP A 97 -25.58 15.78 -2.23
CA ASP A 97 -26.64 15.31 -3.14
C ASP A 97 -27.60 14.36 -2.43
N GLU A 98 -28.90 14.66 -2.47
CA GLU A 98 -29.94 13.89 -1.77
C GLU A 98 -30.13 12.48 -2.36
N VAL A 99 -29.91 12.28 -3.66
CA VAL A 99 -29.98 10.96 -4.29
C VAL A 99 -28.78 10.12 -3.84
N CYS A 100 -27.58 10.69 -3.81
CA CYS A 100 -26.41 10.00 -3.27
C CYS A 100 -26.61 9.60 -1.81
N LYS A 101 -27.13 10.50 -0.95
CA LYS A 101 -27.45 10.16 0.45
C LYS A 101 -28.42 9.00 0.55
N LEU A 102 -29.50 9.02 -0.23
CA LEU A 102 -30.47 7.92 -0.27
C LEU A 102 -29.80 6.60 -0.67
N LEU A 103 -29.00 6.60 -1.74
CA LEU A 103 -28.33 5.40 -2.24
C LEU A 103 -27.33 4.82 -1.22
N THR A 104 -26.65 5.65 -0.44
CA THR A 104 -25.71 5.17 0.60
C THR A 104 -26.39 4.46 1.78
N THR A 105 -27.72 4.48 1.86
CA THR A 105 -28.46 3.67 2.85
C THR A 105 -28.53 2.19 2.48
N VAL A 106 -28.23 1.85 1.22
CA VAL A 106 -28.20 0.47 0.75
C VAL A 106 -26.90 -0.21 1.23
N PRO A 107 -26.99 -1.38 1.89
CA PRO A 107 -25.80 -2.12 2.32
C PRO A 107 -24.83 -2.37 1.16
N GLY A 108 -23.56 -2.02 1.36
CA GLY A 108 -22.50 -2.15 0.35
C GLY A 108 -22.39 -0.98 -0.62
N VAL A 109 -23.26 0.04 -0.53
CA VAL A 109 -23.17 1.25 -1.36
C VAL A 109 -22.63 2.40 -0.52
N GLY A 110 -21.44 2.90 -0.88
CA GLY A 110 -20.78 4.03 -0.22
C GLY A 110 -20.59 5.22 -1.15
N ILE A 111 -20.21 6.36 -0.57
CA ILE A 111 -19.67 7.48 -1.35
C ILE A 111 -18.29 7.06 -1.84
N ILE A 112 -17.96 7.38 -3.10
CA ILE A 112 -16.63 7.14 -3.68
C ILE A 112 -15.58 7.75 -2.73
N VAL A 113 -14.64 6.90 -2.29
CA VAL A 113 -13.51 7.20 -1.41
C VAL A 113 -12.29 6.44 -1.88
#